data_AF-A0A1Z4BZN9-F1
#
_entry.id   AF-A0A1Z4BZN9-F1
#
_cell.length_a   1.000
_cell.length_b   1.000
_cell.length_c   1.000
_cell.angle_alpha   90.00
_cell.angle_beta   90.00
_cell.angle_gamma   90.00
#
_symmetry.space_group_name_H-M   'P 1'
#
loop_
_entity.id
_entity.type
_entity.pdbx_description
1 polymer ?
#
loop_
_entity_poly.entity_id
_entity_poly.type
_entity_poly.pdbx_seq_one_letter_code
_entity_poly.pdbx_strand_id
1 'polypeptide(L)'
;MQPLCLPNTPQILAAMALLLCSCPVLAVNAWNYQRETDVVNNQTYSTAMSPMPRRDLYDELKLEVVCRNQQLQVDLTADNLIASQGSQFDISYQIDQTPPVGLQMTTFPDSKRKGYTDTDAQTLIKAMLAGKESIFLKVLTMTRKELAGSIPLAGASEVLQKVVSDCAAGAAIAAADPHPKPLETAADYDFKTFQQDFNKLSVGQQRQLLGRIKQLLEDMR
;
A
#
# COMPACT_ATOMS: atom_id res chain seq x y z
N MET A 1 -28.11 -1.93 73.81
CA MET A 1 -26.75 -1.55 74.24
C MET A 1 -25.81 -2.71 73.94
N GLN A 2 -24.94 -2.52 72.95
CA GLN A 2 -23.59 -3.08 72.73
C GLN A 2 -23.33 -3.12 71.21
N PRO A 3 -22.30 -2.40 70.70
CA PRO A 3 -21.95 -2.41 69.29
C PRO A 3 -20.94 -3.53 69.01
N LEU A 4 -21.16 -4.27 67.93
CA LEU A 4 -20.15 -5.19 67.37
C LEU A 4 -19.34 -4.41 66.33
N CYS A 5 -18.12 -4.05 66.71
CA CYS A 5 -17.07 -3.60 65.80
C CYS A 5 -16.71 -4.75 64.84
N LEU A 6 -16.79 -4.50 63.53
CA LEU A 6 -16.12 -5.30 62.50
C LEU A 6 -15.06 -4.41 61.81
N PRO A 7 -13.89 -4.97 61.48
CA PRO A 7 -12.70 -4.19 61.17
C PRO A 7 -12.70 -3.64 59.75
N ASN A 8 -12.33 -2.36 59.66
CA ASN A 8 -11.76 -1.73 58.48
C ASN A 8 -10.75 -2.65 57.79
N THR A 9 -11.04 -3.05 56.56
CA THR A 9 -10.03 -3.61 55.65
C THR A 9 -10.15 -2.90 54.30
N PRO A 10 -9.35 -1.85 54.04
CA PRO A 10 -9.35 -1.13 52.76
C PRO A 10 -8.60 -1.90 51.65
N GLN A 11 -8.37 -3.20 51.81
CA GLN A 11 -7.51 -3.99 50.92
C GLN A 11 -8.26 -4.78 49.85
N ILE A 12 -9.59 -4.85 49.90
CA ILE A 12 -10.38 -5.64 48.94
C ILE A 12 -10.73 -4.84 47.67
N LEU A 13 -10.69 -3.50 47.72
CA LEU A 13 -11.02 -2.65 46.56
C LEU A 13 -9.86 -2.43 45.57
N ALA A 14 -8.61 -2.65 45.98
CA ALA A 14 -7.45 -2.48 45.10
C ALA A 14 -7.21 -3.67 44.15
N ALA A 15 -7.70 -4.87 44.51
CA ALA A 15 -7.48 -6.08 43.72
C ALA A 15 -8.42 -6.21 42.50
N MET A 16 -9.54 -5.48 42.47
CA MET A 16 -10.46 -5.47 41.32
C MET A 16 -10.11 -4.41 40.27
N ALA A 17 -9.31 -3.39 40.60
CA ALA A 17 -8.93 -2.34 39.65
C ALA A 17 -7.78 -2.74 38.71
N LEU A 18 -7.01 -3.78 39.06
CA LEU A 18 -5.88 -4.27 38.25
C LEU A 18 -6.27 -5.34 37.21
N LEU A 19 -7.52 -5.81 37.21
CA LEU A 19 -8.04 -6.80 36.24
C LEU A 19 -8.68 -6.17 34.99
N LEU A 20 -8.70 -4.84 34.88
CA LEU A 20 -9.26 -4.11 33.74
C LEU A 20 -8.21 -3.55 32.78
N CYS A 21 -6.93 -3.91 32.94
CA CYS A 21 -5.93 -3.71 31.89
C CYS A 21 -6.07 -4.79 30.81
N SER A 22 -7.28 -4.90 30.27
CA SER A 22 -7.54 -5.57 29.01
C SER A 22 -6.96 -4.67 27.92
N CYS A 23 -5.65 -4.78 27.66
CA CYS A 23 -5.17 -4.47 26.31
C CYS A 23 -6.11 -5.23 25.37
N PRO A 24 -6.78 -4.58 24.41
CA PRO A 24 -7.53 -5.33 23.42
C PRO A 24 -6.50 -6.11 22.61
N VAL A 25 -6.28 -7.36 22.97
CA VAL A 25 -5.66 -8.37 22.10
C VAL A 25 -6.71 -8.73 21.05
N LEU A 26 -7.07 -7.74 20.22
CA LEU A 26 -8.02 -7.86 19.12
C LEU A 26 -7.43 -7.15 17.90
N ALA A 27 -6.30 -7.65 17.39
CA ALA A 27 -5.76 -7.19 16.12
C ALA A 27 -4.96 -8.27 15.37
N VAL A 28 -5.28 -9.55 15.55
CA VAL A 28 -4.58 -10.63 14.82
C VAL A 28 -5.19 -10.88 13.43
N ASN A 29 -6.40 -10.37 13.14
CA ASN A 29 -7.11 -10.62 11.87
C ASN A 29 -7.87 -9.38 11.37
N ALA A 30 -7.21 -8.22 11.28
CA ALA A 30 -7.80 -7.01 10.71
C ALA A 30 -6.93 -6.44 9.59
N TRP A 31 -7.52 -5.61 8.74
CA TRP A 31 -6.78 -4.78 7.81
C TRP A 31 -5.88 -3.81 8.57
N ASN A 32 -4.63 -3.66 8.11
CA ASN A 32 -3.66 -2.79 8.76
C ASN A 32 -3.15 -1.72 7.79
N TYR A 33 -3.06 -0.49 8.29
CA TYR A 33 -2.47 0.63 7.58
C TYR A 33 -1.03 0.84 8.06
N GLN A 34 -0.10 1.03 7.13
CA GLN A 34 1.29 1.35 7.42
C GLN A 34 1.76 2.47 6.50
N ARG A 35 2.67 3.31 6.99
CA ARG A 35 3.36 4.33 6.21
C ARG A 35 4.82 4.30 6.57
N GLU A 36 5.67 4.24 5.56
CA GLU A 36 7.12 4.14 5.71
C GLU A 36 7.79 5.12 4.76
N THR A 37 8.98 5.57 5.13
CA THR A 37 9.84 6.37 4.28
C THR A 37 11.07 5.54 3.95
N ASP A 38 11.24 5.22 2.67
CA ASP A 38 12.46 4.62 2.16
C ASP A 38 13.62 5.62 2.36
N VAL A 39 14.55 5.27 3.24
CA VAL A 39 15.72 6.10 3.58
C VAL A 39 16.69 6.27 2.43
N VAL A 40 16.71 5.34 1.46
CA VAL A 40 17.62 5.38 0.32
C VAL A 40 17.08 6.33 -0.76
N ASN A 41 15.79 6.22 -1.05
CA ASN A 41 15.14 6.99 -2.11
C ASN A 41 14.43 8.26 -1.59
N ASN A 42 14.41 8.47 -0.27
CA ASN A 42 13.64 9.50 0.42
C ASN A 42 12.15 9.53 0.00
N GLN A 43 11.60 8.35 -0.28
CA GLN A 43 10.25 8.16 -0.80
C GLN A 43 9.34 7.63 0.30
N THR A 44 8.29 8.38 0.61
CA THR A 44 7.25 7.89 1.52
C THR A 44 6.22 7.07 0.74
N TYR A 45 5.97 5.85 1.20
CA TYR A 45 4.89 5.00 0.68
C TYR A 45 3.92 4.63 1.81
N SER A 46 2.66 4.43 1.43
CA SER A 46 1.64 3.91 2.34
C SER A 46 1.09 2.59 1.83
N THR A 47 0.68 1.75 2.76
CA THR A 47 0.28 0.37 2.49
C THR A 47 -0.92 -0.03 3.34
N ALA A 48 -1.89 -0.64 2.69
CA ALA A 48 -3.04 -1.29 3.30
C ALA A 48 -2.83 -2.80 3.15
N MET A 49 -2.62 -3.49 4.26
CA MET A 49 -2.37 -4.94 4.28
C MET A 49 -3.61 -5.69 4.69
N SER A 50 -3.95 -6.75 3.95
CA SER A 50 -5.00 -7.69 4.33
C SER A 50 -4.64 -8.42 5.62
N PRO A 51 -5.65 -8.90 6.39
CA PRO A 51 -5.40 -9.82 7.48
C PRO A 51 -4.72 -11.10 6.96
N MET A 52 -3.96 -11.74 7.85
CA MET A 52 -3.35 -13.03 7.52
C MET A 52 -4.43 -14.10 7.33
N PRO A 53 -4.32 -14.96 6.31
CA PRO A 53 -5.23 -16.07 6.12
C PRO A 53 -5.12 -17.06 7.29
N ARG A 54 -6.23 -17.71 7.64
CA ARG A 54 -6.22 -18.79 8.62
C ARG A 54 -5.47 -19.98 8.01
N ARG A 55 -4.41 -20.41 8.70
CA ARG A 55 -3.43 -21.42 8.23
C ARG A 55 -4.01 -22.81 7.90
N ASP A 56 -5.28 -23.05 8.21
CA ASP A 56 -5.96 -24.34 8.11
C ASP A 56 -6.99 -24.45 6.95
N LEU A 57 -7.34 -23.35 6.27
CA LEU A 57 -8.47 -23.34 5.31
C LEU A 57 -8.11 -22.92 3.87
N TYR A 58 -7.05 -22.15 3.68
CA TYR A 58 -6.70 -21.57 2.37
C TYR A 58 -5.18 -21.55 2.16
N ASP A 59 -4.72 -21.49 0.91
CA ASP A 59 -3.31 -21.16 0.64
C ASP A 59 -3.01 -19.77 1.24
N GLU A 60 -1.79 -19.55 1.74
CA GLU A 60 -1.41 -18.28 2.36
C GLU A 60 -1.34 -17.16 1.29
N LEU A 61 -2.49 -16.57 0.95
CA LEU A 61 -2.62 -15.40 0.09
C LEU A 61 -2.74 -14.13 0.94
N LYS A 62 -1.82 -13.20 0.74
CA LYS A 62 -1.85 -11.87 1.35
C LYS A 62 -1.98 -10.82 0.26
N LEU A 63 -2.94 -9.91 0.41
CA LEU A 63 -3.17 -8.80 -0.51
C LEU A 63 -2.70 -7.50 0.15
N GLU A 64 -1.96 -6.68 -0.59
CA GLU A 64 -1.50 -5.38 -0.13
C GLU A 64 -1.85 -4.32 -1.18
N VAL A 65 -2.40 -3.19 -0.76
CA VAL A 65 -2.59 -2.03 -1.63
C VAL A 65 -1.56 -0.99 -1.24
N VAL A 66 -0.71 -0.62 -2.20
CA VAL A 66 0.43 0.25 -1.98
C VAL A 66 0.24 1.53 -2.78
N CYS A 67 0.48 2.67 -2.15
CA CYS A 67 0.79 3.90 -2.86
C CYS A 67 2.30 4.12 -2.82
N ARG A 68 2.96 4.05 -3.97
CA ARG A 68 4.39 4.33 -4.12
C ARG A 68 4.56 5.21 -5.35
N ASN A 69 5.38 6.26 -5.25
CA ASN A 69 5.62 7.19 -6.36
C ASN A 69 4.32 7.76 -6.96
N GLN A 70 3.32 8.00 -6.11
CA GLN A 70 2.00 8.52 -6.50
C GLN A 70 1.23 7.60 -7.46
N GLN A 71 1.67 6.35 -7.58
CA GLN A 71 1.02 5.31 -8.33
C GLN A 71 0.46 4.27 -7.36
N LEU A 72 -0.79 3.87 -7.60
CA LEU A 72 -1.41 2.77 -6.88
C LEU A 72 -0.94 1.45 -7.49
N GLN A 73 -0.57 0.52 -6.62
CA GLN A 73 -0.20 -0.84 -6.96
C GLN A 73 -0.94 -1.78 -6.02
N VAL A 74 -1.33 -2.94 -6.53
CA VAL A 74 -1.85 -4.03 -5.71
C VAL A 74 -0.87 -5.19 -5.77
N ASP A 75 -0.40 -5.61 -4.61
CA ASP A 75 0.55 -6.70 -4.44
C ASP A 75 -0.17 -7.93 -3.91
N LEU A 76 0.18 -9.08 -4.47
CA LEU A 76 -0.26 -10.38 -4.01
C LEU A 76 0.96 -11.19 -3.61
N THR A 77 0.99 -11.62 -2.35
CA THR A 77 2.02 -12.53 -1.82
C THR A 77 1.42 -13.90 -1.61
N ALA A 78 2.12 -14.95 -2.05
CA ALA A 78 1.78 -16.34 -1.77
C ALA A 78 3.03 -17.20 -1.54
N ASP A 79 2.92 -18.22 -0.70
CA ASP A 79 4.03 -19.15 -0.43
C ASP A 79 4.56 -19.86 -1.69
N ASN A 80 3.65 -20.18 -2.61
CA ASN A 80 3.93 -20.94 -3.83
C ASN A 80 3.31 -20.31 -5.07
N LEU A 81 3.49 -18.99 -5.26
CA LEU A 81 3.10 -18.27 -6.47
C LEU A 81 3.98 -18.72 -7.66
N ILE A 82 3.88 -19.96 -8.13
CA ILE A 82 4.85 -20.50 -9.12
C ILE A 82 4.59 -19.85 -10.49
N ALA A 83 5.12 -18.65 -10.67
CA ALA A 83 5.29 -17.92 -11.91
C ALA A 83 6.78 -17.58 -12.06
N SER A 84 7.27 -17.54 -13.31
CA SER A 84 8.67 -17.18 -13.60
C SER A 84 8.91 -15.71 -13.21
N GLN A 85 10.07 -15.37 -12.64
CA GLN A 85 10.38 -13.99 -12.23
C GLN A 85 10.19 -13.00 -13.39
N GLY A 86 9.63 -11.83 -13.09
CA GLY A 86 9.32 -10.80 -14.09
C GLY A 86 8.29 -11.23 -15.14
N SER A 87 7.63 -12.38 -14.98
CA SER A 87 6.65 -12.89 -15.93
C SER A 87 5.23 -12.57 -15.50
N GLN A 88 4.38 -12.37 -16.50
CA GLN A 88 2.95 -12.19 -16.32
C GLN A 88 2.25 -13.51 -15.96
N PHE A 89 1.19 -13.40 -15.17
CA PHE A 89 0.31 -14.51 -14.83
C PHE A 89 -1.10 -14.01 -14.60
N ASP A 90 -2.06 -14.89 -14.86
CA ASP A 90 -3.49 -14.56 -14.73
C ASP A 90 -3.98 -14.89 -13.32
N ILE A 91 -4.77 -13.99 -12.78
CA ILE A 91 -5.56 -14.23 -11.57
C ILE A 91 -7.02 -13.88 -11.85
N SER A 92 -7.92 -14.42 -11.05
CA SER A 92 -9.30 -13.99 -11.02
C SER A 92 -9.70 -13.63 -9.60
N TYR A 93 -10.49 -12.57 -9.46
CA TYR A 93 -11.10 -12.19 -8.19
C TYR A 93 -12.62 -12.20 -8.30
N GLN A 94 -13.27 -12.44 -7.17
CA GLN A 94 -14.70 -12.33 -7.00
C GLN A 94 -14.96 -11.56 -5.71
N ILE A 95 -15.76 -10.50 -5.78
CA ILE A 95 -16.20 -9.76 -4.58
C ILE A 95 -17.59 -10.27 -4.20
N ASP A 96 -17.75 -10.72 -2.96
CA ASP A 96 -19.01 -11.27 -2.46
C ASP A 96 -19.57 -12.36 -3.41
N GLN A 97 -20.74 -12.13 -4.01
CA GLN A 97 -21.38 -13.05 -4.97
C GLN A 97 -21.39 -12.51 -6.42
N THR A 98 -20.51 -11.56 -6.73
CA THR A 98 -20.36 -11.03 -8.09
C THR A 98 -19.70 -12.05 -9.02
N PRO A 99 -19.90 -11.97 -10.35
CA PRO A 99 -19.18 -12.80 -11.30
C PRO A 99 -17.66 -12.62 -11.17
N PRO A 100 -16.85 -13.69 -11.28
CA PRO A 100 -15.40 -13.58 -11.27
C PRO A 100 -14.88 -12.68 -12.39
N VAL A 101 -13.93 -11.81 -12.05
CA VAL A 101 -13.25 -10.90 -12.97
C VAL A 101 -11.80 -11.34 -13.08
N GLY A 102 -11.33 -11.53 -14.31
CA GLY A 102 -9.93 -11.82 -14.60
C GLY A 102 -9.09 -10.54 -14.60
N LEU A 103 -7.87 -10.62 -14.08
CA LEU A 103 -6.85 -9.59 -14.24
C LEU A 103 -5.48 -10.22 -14.47
N GLN A 104 -4.54 -9.40 -14.92
CA GLN A 104 -3.17 -9.81 -15.12
C GLN A 104 -2.27 -9.19 -14.07
N MET A 105 -1.38 -10.00 -13.51
CA MET A 105 -0.32 -9.56 -12.61
C MET A 105 1.03 -9.92 -13.19
N THR A 106 2.07 -9.22 -12.74
CA THR A 106 3.47 -9.51 -13.07
C THR A 106 4.20 -9.90 -11.80
N THR A 107 4.99 -10.96 -11.83
CA THR A 107 5.85 -11.30 -10.68
C THR A 107 6.95 -10.26 -10.51
N PHE A 108 7.36 -10.01 -9.27
CA PHE A 108 8.51 -9.14 -9.04
C PHE A 108 9.80 -9.76 -9.62
N PRO A 109 10.74 -8.94 -10.13
CA PRO A 109 12.00 -9.45 -10.67
C PRO A 109 12.82 -10.26 -9.67
N ASP A 110 12.72 -9.92 -8.38
CA ASP A 110 13.46 -10.53 -7.28
C ASP A 110 12.66 -11.62 -6.53
N SER A 111 11.37 -11.83 -6.86
CA SER A 111 10.52 -12.75 -6.10
C SER A 111 9.60 -13.59 -6.97
N LYS A 112 9.66 -14.91 -6.75
CA LYS A 112 8.69 -15.91 -7.28
C LYS A 112 7.50 -16.13 -6.33
N ARG A 113 7.35 -15.29 -5.32
CA ARG A 113 6.29 -15.40 -4.30
C ARG A 113 5.40 -14.17 -4.25
N LYS A 114 5.74 -13.15 -5.03
CA LYS A 114 5.05 -11.88 -5.07
C LYS A 114 4.74 -11.54 -6.51
N GLY A 115 3.51 -11.09 -6.75
CA GLY A 115 3.13 -10.42 -7.97
C GLY A 115 2.47 -9.10 -7.68
N TYR A 116 2.42 -8.25 -8.69
CA TYR A 116 1.82 -6.94 -8.61
C TYR A 116 1.04 -6.60 -9.88
N THR A 117 0.09 -5.70 -9.74
CA THR A 117 -0.52 -4.97 -10.86
C THR A 117 -0.66 -3.51 -10.47
N ASP A 118 -0.29 -2.63 -11.38
CA ASP A 118 -0.48 -1.19 -11.30
C ASP A 118 -1.58 -0.71 -12.27
N THR A 119 -1.71 -1.38 -13.42
CA THR A 119 -2.73 -1.11 -14.43
C THR A 119 -4.15 -1.38 -13.93
N ASP A 120 -4.37 -2.50 -13.25
CA ASP A 120 -5.69 -2.90 -12.76
C ASP A 120 -5.95 -2.49 -11.30
N ALA A 121 -4.96 -1.86 -10.65
CA ALA A 121 -5.00 -1.50 -9.23
C ALA A 121 -6.24 -0.68 -8.88
N GLN A 122 -6.53 0.39 -9.63
CA GLN A 122 -7.69 1.24 -9.36
C GLN A 122 -9.02 0.48 -9.49
N THR A 123 -9.15 -0.38 -10.50
CA THR A 123 -10.37 -1.17 -10.74
C THR A 123 -10.61 -2.13 -9.58
N LEU A 124 -9.56 -2.84 -9.16
CA LEU A 124 -9.63 -3.77 -8.04
C LEU A 124 -9.94 -3.06 -6.72
N ILE A 125 -9.27 -1.94 -6.43
CA ILE A 125 -9.52 -1.15 -5.21
C ILE A 125 -10.97 -0.64 -5.18
N LYS A 126 -11.49 -0.12 -6.30
CA LYS A 126 -12.90 0.32 -6.38
C LYS A 126 -13.87 -0.83 -6.11
N ALA A 127 -13.59 -2.01 -6.66
CA ALA A 127 -14.41 -3.20 -6.43
C ALA A 127 -14.38 -3.62 -4.95
N MET A 128 -13.19 -3.61 -4.31
CA MET A 128 -13.04 -3.90 -2.89
C MET A 128 -13.76 -2.89 -1.99
N LEU A 129 -13.71 -1.60 -2.34
CA LEU A 129 -14.42 -0.54 -1.60
C LEU A 129 -15.94 -0.64 -1.73
N ALA A 130 -16.44 -1.22 -2.83
CA ALA A 130 -17.87 -1.46 -3.04
C ALA A 130 -18.35 -2.77 -2.38
N GLY A 131 -17.44 -3.72 -2.16
CA GLY A 131 -17.72 -5.01 -1.52
C GLY A 131 -18.01 -4.89 -0.03
N LYS A 132 -18.70 -5.89 0.52
CA LYS A 132 -19.13 -5.89 1.93
C LYS A 132 -18.56 -7.04 2.75
N GLU A 133 -18.45 -8.22 2.17
CA GLU A 133 -18.13 -9.43 2.91
C GLU A 133 -16.68 -9.85 2.69
N SER A 134 -16.32 -10.21 1.47
CA SER A 134 -14.99 -10.73 1.16
C SER A 134 -14.60 -10.58 -0.30
N ILE A 135 -13.29 -10.56 -0.54
CA ILE A 135 -12.71 -10.82 -1.84
C ILE A 135 -12.19 -12.25 -1.87
N PHE A 136 -12.67 -13.04 -2.82
CA PHE A 136 -12.13 -14.35 -3.14
C PHE A 136 -11.15 -14.21 -4.31
N LEU A 137 -9.93 -14.70 -4.11
CA LEU A 137 -8.86 -14.68 -5.10
C LEU A 137 -8.56 -16.10 -5.54
N LYS A 138 -8.31 -16.26 -6.84
CA LYS A 138 -7.88 -17.50 -7.46
C LYS A 138 -6.72 -17.22 -8.40
N VAL A 139 -5.63 -17.93 -8.19
CA VAL A 139 -4.37 -17.81 -8.94
C VAL A 139 -4.09 -19.13 -9.63
N LEU A 140 -3.83 -19.08 -10.94
CA LEU A 140 -3.38 -20.25 -11.67
C LEU A 140 -1.84 -20.26 -11.70
N THR A 141 -1.23 -21.20 -10.99
CA THR A 141 0.23 -21.34 -11.00
C THR A 141 0.72 -22.07 -12.26
N MET A 142 1.99 -21.89 -12.63
CA MET A 142 2.62 -22.60 -13.76
C MET A 142 2.63 -24.12 -13.57
N THR A 143 2.60 -24.63 -12.33
CA THR A 143 2.48 -26.07 -12.06
C THR A 143 1.04 -26.57 -12.18
N ARG A 144 0.11 -25.75 -12.70
CA ARG A 144 -1.33 -26.04 -12.80
C ARG A 144 -2.00 -26.33 -11.45
N LYS A 145 -1.35 -25.92 -10.35
CA LYS A 145 -1.99 -25.88 -9.04
C LYS A 145 -2.78 -24.57 -8.96
N GLU A 146 -4.02 -24.68 -8.54
CA GLU A 146 -4.82 -23.52 -8.19
C GLU A 146 -4.51 -23.12 -6.76
N LEU A 147 -4.17 -21.83 -6.55
CA LEU A 147 -4.17 -21.25 -5.22
C LEU A 147 -5.44 -20.42 -5.07
N ALA A 148 -6.13 -20.58 -3.95
CA ALA A 148 -7.31 -19.79 -3.68
C ALA A 148 -7.38 -19.35 -2.22
N GLY A 149 -7.96 -18.17 -2.01
CA GLY A 149 -8.09 -17.59 -0.68
C GLY A 149 -9.23 -16.59 -0.62
N SER A 150 -9.93 -16.59 0.52
CA SER A 150 -10.93 -15.58 0.85
C SER A 150 -10.34 -14.60 1.87
N ILE A 151 -10.40 -13.32 1.53
CA ILE A 151 -9.93 -12.22 2.39
C ILE A 151 -11.16 -11.41 2.80
N PRO A 152 -11.45 -11.29 4.11
CA PRO A 152 -12.59 -10.51 4.56
C PRO A 152 -12.37 -9.02 4.27
N LEU A 153 -13.43 -8.32 3.85
CA LEU A 153 -13.42 -6.87 3.60
C LEU A 153 -13.83 -6.04 4.83
N ALA A 154 -14.17 -6.70 5.94
CA ALA A 154 -14.47 -6.03 7.21
C ALA A 154 -13.29 -5.14 7.66
N GLY A 155 -13.56 -3.84 7.83
CA GLY A 155 -12.54 -2.85 8.21
C GLY A 155 -11.59 -2.42 7.07
N ALA A 156 -11.74 -2.95 5.87
CA ALA A 156 -10.88 -2.60 4.74
C ALA A 156 -11.10 -1.16 4.26
N SER A 157 -12.35 -0.68 4.24
CA SER A 157 -12.72 0.58 3.58
C SER A 157 -11.93 1.78 4.11
N GLU A 158 -11.80 1.93 5.43
CA GLU A 158 -11.07 3.06 6.04
C GLU A 158 -9.58 3.03 5.66
N VAL A 159 -8.97 1.86 5.76
CA VAL A 159 -7.54 1.65 5.50
C VAL A 159 -7.22 1.82 4.01
N LEU A 160 -8.05 1.29 3.12
CA LEU A 160 -7.93 1.44 1.67
C LEU A 160 -8.12 2.89 1.24
N GLN A 161 -9.15 3.57 1.74
CA GLN A 161 -9.40 4.98 1.44
C GLN A 161 -8.22 5.85 1.87
N LYS A 162 -7.62 5.56 3.03
CA LYS A 162 -6.43 6.28 3.49
C LYS A 162 -5.26 6.18 2.52
N VAL A 163 -4.95 4.98 2.01
CA VAL A 163 -3.89 4.78 1.00
C VAL A 163 -4.23 5.50 -0.31
N VAL A 164 -5.47 5.43 -0.77
CA VAL A 164 -5.92 6.15 -1.98
C VAL A 164 -5.78 7.66 -1.80
N SER A 165 -6.18 8.20 -0.65
CA SER A 165 -6.02 9.62 -0.31
C SER A 165 -4.56 10.04 -0.27
N ASP A 166 -3.67 9.22 0.28
CA ASP A 166 -2.23 9.50 0.28
C ASP A 166 -1.67 9.58 -1.15
N CYS A 167 -2.15 8.70 -2.04
CA CYS A 167 -1.74 8.72 -3.43
C CYS A 167 -2.25 9.94 -4.19
N ALA A 168 -3.52 10.31 -3.98
CA ALA A 168 -4.09 11.51 -4.58
C ALA A 168 -3.46 12.79 -4.01
N ALA A 169 -3.20 12.85 -2.70
CA ALA A 169 -2.51 13.97 -2.07
C ALA A 169 -1.07 14.09 -2.57
N GLY A 170 -0.36 12.96 -2.73
CA GLY A 170 0.94 12.94 -3.37
C GLY A 170 0.89 13.47 -4.80
N ALA A 171 -0.09 13.03 -5.61
CA ALA A 171 -0.29 13.52 -6.98
C ALA A 171 -0.66 15.02 -7.05
N ALA A 172 -1.47 15.50 -6.11
CA ALA A 172 -1.84 16.91 -6.00
C ALA A 172 -0.66 17.78 -5.52
N ILE A 173 0.16 17.27 -4.60
CA ILE A 173 1.43 17.90 -4.20
C ILE A 173 2.38 17.90 -5.39
N ALA A 174 2.50 16.81 -6.15
CA ALA A 174 3.26 16.78 -7.39
C ALA A 174 2.74 17.74 -8.47
N ALA A 175 1.43 17.94 -8.56
CA ALA A 175 0.85 18.89 -9.51
C ALA A 175 0.96 20.35 -9.03
N ALA A 176 1.07 20.58 -7.72
CA ALA A 176 1.29 21.88 -7.10
C ALA A 176 2.77 22.22 -6.90
N ASP A 177 3.65 21.21 -6.90
CA ASP A 177 5.07 21.33 -7.10
C ASP A 177 5.33 21.59 -8.58
N PRO A 178 6.19 22.54 -8.96
CA PRO A 178 6.57 22.73 -10.37
C PRO A 178 7.28 21.51 -11.00
N HIS A 179 7.52 20.43 -10.25
CA HIS A 179 8.03 19.14 -10.74
C HIS A 179 7.47 17.99 -9.88
N PRO A 180 6.77 17.03 -10.50
CA PRO A 180 7.48 15.93 -11.13
C PRO A 180 6.81 15.48 -12.44
N LYS A 181 7.59 15.44 -13.50
CA LYS A 181 7.33 14.55 -14.63
C LYS A 181 8.21 13.31 -14.47
N PRO A 182 7.74 12.13 -14.92
CA PRO A 182 8.56 10.94 -14.97
C PRO A 182 9.84 11.21 -15.75
N LEU A 183 10.91 10.53 -15.36
CA LEU A 183 12.14 10.41 -16.12
C LEU A 183 11.81 9.71 -17.45
N GLU A 184 11.28 10.46 -18.43
CA GLU A 184 11.36 10.06 -19.83
C GLU A 184 12.84 9.85 -20.10
N THR A 185 13.19 8.66 -20.59
CA THR A 185 14.55 8.27 -20.95
C THR A 185 15.19 9.38 -21.76
N ALA A 186 16.09 10.12 -21.11
CA ALA A 186 16.78 11.29 -21.65
C ALA A 186 17.82 10.84 -22.69
N ALA A 187 17.34 10.42 -23.86
CA ALA A 187 18.18 10.24 -25.03
C ALA A 187 18.28 11.53 -25.87
N ASP A 188 17.31 12.45 -25.79
CA ASP A 188 17.20 13.56 -26.77
C ASP A 188 16.98 14.98 -26.17
N TYR A 189 17.22 15.22 -24.87
CA TYR A 189 17.14 16.59 -24.34
C TYR A 189 18.40 17.40 -24.70
N ASP A 190 18.34 18.10 -25.84
CA ASP A 190 19.46 18.85 -26.39
C ASP A 190 19.51 20.33 -25.95
N PHE A 191 20.65 20.98 -26.19
CA PHE A 191 20.87 22.37 -25.80
C PHE A 191 19.90 23.34 -26.47
N LYS A 192 19.46 23.03 -27.70
CA LYS A 192 18.53 23.87 -28.45
C LYS A 192 17.15 23.85 -27.81
N THR A 193 16.69 22.69 -27.40
CA THR A 193 15.43 22.47 -26.69
C THR A 193 15.48 23.17 -25.32
N PHE A 194 16.59 23.03 -24.59
CA PHE A 194 16.82 23.77 -23.35
C PHE A 194 16.71 25.29 -23.55
N GLN A 195 17.38 25.85 -24.57
CA GLN A 195 17.36 27.29 -24.81
C GLN A 195 15.96 27.80 -25.16
N GLN A 196 15.22 27.04 -25.98
CA GLN A 196 13.85 27.38 -26.34
C GLN A 196 12.92 27.38 -25.13
N ASP A 197 13.03 26.37 -24.26
CA ASP A 197 12.20 26.29 -23.06
C ASP A 197 12.60 27.32 -22.01
N PHE A 198 13.90 27.60 -21.86
CA PHE A 198 14.41 28.65 -20.97
C PHE A 198 13.88 30.04 -21.36
N ASN A 199 13.82 30.34 -22.65
CA ASN A 199 13.33 31.62 -23.15
C ASN A 199 11.81 31.81 -22.97
N LYS A 200 11.06 30.73 -22.76
CA LYS A 200 9.62 30.79 -22.43
C LYS A 200 9.36 31.15 -20.97
N LEU A 201 10.38 31.03 -20.10
CA LEU A 201 10.26 31.35 -18.69
C LEU A 201 10.32 32.86 -18.45
N SER A 202 9.65 33.33 -17.39
CA SER A 202 9.81 34.71 -16.94
C SER A 202 11.24 34.96 -16.42
N VAL A 203 11.68 36.22 -16.41
CA VAL A 203 13.03 36.60 -15.94
C VAL A 203 13.31 36.12 -14.50
N GLY A 204 12.29 36.12 -13.63
CA GLY A 204 12.42 35.60 -12.27
C GLY A 204 12.66 34.08 -12.25
N GLN A 205 11.90 33.33 -13.05
CA GLN A 205 12.04 31.88 -13.19
C GLN A 205 13.37 31.50 -13.86
N GLN A 206 13.82 32.28 -14.84
CA GLN A 206 15.14 32.11 -15.47
C GLN A 206 16.27 32.22 -14.46
N ARG A 207 16.25 33.26 -13.60
CA ARG A 207 17.25 33.44 -12.54
C ARG A 207 17.22 32.30 -11.53
N GLN A 208 16.04 31.84 -11.14
CA GLN A 208 15.88 30.71 -10.22
C GLN A 208 16.43 29.41 -10.81
N LEU A 209 16.17 29.13 -12.09
CA LEU A 209 16.70 27.94 -12.76
C LEU A 209 18.22 28.00 -12.87
N LEU A 210 18.78 29.13 -13.29
CA LEU A 210 20.24 29.31 -13.36
C LEU A 210 20.91 29.14 -12.00
N GLY A 211 20.27 29.61 -10.92
CA GLY A 211 20.76 29.40 -9.56
C GLY A 211 20.82 27.91 -9.18
N ARG A 212 19.79 27.13 -9.53
CA ARG A 212 19.77 25.68 -9.28
C ARG A 212 20.80 24.92 -10.12
N ILE A 213 20.96 25.28 -11.40
CA ILE A 213 21.98 24.69 -12.29
C ILE A 213 23.38 24.97 -11.72
N LYS A 214 23.63 26.21 -11.25
CA LYS A 214 24.90 26.57 -10.63
C LYS A 214 25.20 25.71 -9.40
N GLN A 215 24.23 25.54 -8.51
CA GLN A 215 24.39 24.74 -7.30
C GLN A 215 24.67 23.27 -7.63
N LEU A 216 23.96 22.71 -8.61
CA LEU A 216 24.19 21.33 -9.06
C LEU A 216 25.58 21.14 -9.66
N LEU A 217 26.09 22.13 -10.41
CA LEU A 217 27.46 22.12 -10.93
C LEU A 217 28.52 22.24 -9.82
N GLU A 218 28.21 22.94 -8.73
CA GLU A 218 29.08 23.04 -7.55
C GLU A 218 29.10 21.73 -6.75
N ASP A 219 27.95 21.05 -6.59
CA ASP A 219 27.84 19.77 -5.88
C ASP A 219 28.54 18.60 -6.62
N MET A 220 28.71 18.72 -7.94
CA MET A 220 29.42 17.73 -8.76
C MET A 220 30.95 17.94 -8.83
N ARG A 221 31.46 19.03 -8.23
CA ARG A 221 32.87 19.39 -8.27
C ARG A 221 33.60 18.97 -7.00
#